data_AF-A0A178VL14-F1
#
_entry.id   AF-A0A178VL14-F1
#
_cell.length_a   1.000
_cell.length_b   1.000
_cell.length_c   1.000
_cell.angle_alpha   90.00
_cell.angle_beta   90.00
_cell.angle_gamma   90.00
#
_symmetry.space_group_name_H-M   'P 1'
#
loop_
_entity.id
_entity.type
_entity.pdbx_description
1 polymer ?
#
loop_
_entity_poly.entity_id
_entity_poly.type
_entity_poly.pdbx_seq_one_letter_code
_entity_poly.pdbx_strand_id
1 'polypeptide(L)'
;MLFDINQGLSYQVAELKLKNSPAVVSIMSRRCTRRLGTRMWRRGANLEGDAANFVESEQIVEINGFKFSLLQVRGSIPLLWEQIVDLSYKPRLKINKHEETPKVVQRHFHDLCQRYGEIMAVDLTDQHGDEGALSKAYATEMEKLPDVRYVSFDFHQVCGTTNFDNLGVLYEQIGDEFEKQGYFLVDADENILEEQKGVIRSNCIDCLDRTNVTQVC
;
A
#
# COMPACT_ATOMS: atom_id res chain seq x y z
N MET A 1 -12.64 -8.93 0.47
CA MET A 1 -11.59 -9.06 -0.56
C MET A 1 -11.37 -10.55 -0.83
N LEU A 2 -11.39 -11.02 -2.08
CA LEU A 2 -11.13 -12.42 -2.44
C LEU A 2 -9.69 -12.56 -2.93
N PHE A 3 -8.93 -13.48 -2.33
CA PHE A 3 -7.58 -13.84 -2.76
C PHE A 3 -7.63 -15.26 -3.29
N ASP A 4 -7.17 -15.47 -4.52
CA ASP A 4 -7.01 -16.80 -5.09
C ASP A 4 -5.59 -17.31 -4.78
N ILE A 5 -5.51 -18.47 -4.13
CA ILE A 5 -4.25 -19.13 -3.76
C ILE A 5 -3.43 -19.48 -5.01
N ASN A 6 -4.09 -19.70 -6.17
CA ASN A 6 -3.45 -20.16 -7.39
C ASN A 6 -2.95 -19.03 -8.32
N GLN A 7 -3.31 -17.77 -8.07
CA GLN A 7 -2.94 -16.64 -8.95
C GLN A 7 -2.53 -15.41 -8.14
N GLY A 8 -1.28 -15.41 -7.66
CA GLY A 8 -0.66 -14.20 -7.10
C GLY A 8 -0.27 -14.27 -5.63
N LEU A 9 -0.12 -15.47 -5.07
CA LEU A 9 0.60 -15.71 -3.83
C LEU A 9 2.11 -15.78 -4.13
N SER A 10 2.89 -14.90 -3.54
CA SER A 10 4.35 -15.03 -3.45
C SER A 10 4.72 -15.30 -2.02
N TYR A 11 5.55 -16.31 -1.78
CA TYR A 11 6.01 -16.68 -0.44
C TYR A 11 7.52 -16.93 -0.49
N GLN A 12 8.25 -16.28 0.40
CA GLN A 12 9.68 -16.47 0.57
C GLN A 12 10.01 -16.60 2.05
N VAL A 13 10.98 -17.45 2.36
CA VAL A 13 11.46 -17.69 3.73
C VAL A 13 12.97 -17.57 3.75
N ALA A 14 13.48 -16.92 4.77
CA ALA A 14 14.90 -16.83 5.06
C ALA A 14 15.14 -17.15 6.53
N GLU A 15 16.11 -18.03 6.77
CA GLU A 15 16.64 -18.27 8.11
C GLU A 15 17.82 -17.33 8.35
N LEU A 16 17.85 -16.68 9.52
CA LEU A 16 18.93 -15.80 9.91
C LEU A 16 19.18 -15.87 11.42
N LYS A 17 20.26 -15.23 11.88
CA LYS A 17 20.58 -15.10 13.30
C LYS A 17 20.42 -13.66 13.73
N LEU A 18 19.42 -13.38 14.57
CA LEU A 18 19.23 -12.07 15.21
C LEU A 18 19.87 -12.11 16.59
N LYS A 19 20.94 -11.32 16.80
CA LYS A 19 21.69 -11.28 18.07
C LYS A 19 22.04 -12.68 18.61
N ASN A 20 22.53 -13.56 17.73
CA ASN A 20 22.86 -14.98 17.98
C ASN A 20 21.67 -15.94 18.24
N SER A 21 20.43 -15.45 18.25
CA SER A 21 19.24 -16.31 18.30
C SER A 21 18.82 -16.68 16.87
N PRO A 22 18.49 -17.95 16.58
CA PRO A 22 17.94 -18.33 15.30
C PRO A 22 16.57 -17.66 15.12
N ALA A 23 16.36 -17.09 13.94
CA ALA A 23 15.12 -16.44 13.56
C ALA A 23 14.74 -16.85 12.14
N VAL A 24 13.45 -16.98 11.89
CA VAL A 24 12.89 -17.23 10.56
C VAL A 24 12.11 -15.99 10.16
N VAL A 25 12.41 -15.45 8.99
CA VAL A 25 11.64 -14.36 8.38
C VAL A 25 10.96 -14.89 7.15
N SER A 26 9.64 -14.73 7.11
CA SER A 26 8.82 -15.06 5.95
C SER A 26 8.17 -13.80 5.40
N ILE A 27 8.13 -13.68 4.07
CA ILE A 27 7.37 -12.63 3.39
C ILE A 27 6.31 -13.31 2.54
N MET A 28 5.06 -12.94 2.77
CA MET A 28 3.91 -13.39 1.99
C MET A 28 3.27 -12.20 1.30
N SER A 29 3.06 -12.28 -0.01
CA SER A 29 2.28 -11.28 -0.75
C SER A 29 1.09 -11.91 -1.44
N ARG A 30 -0.08 -11.30 -1.31
CA ARG A 30 -1.36 -11.77 -1.88
C ARG A 30 -1.95 -10.70 -2.77
N ARG A 31 -2.21 -11.02 -4.04
CA ARG A 31 -2.85 -10.11 -5.00
C ARG A 31 -4.37 -10.28 -5.01
N CYS A 32 -5.11 -9.18 -4.89
CA CYS A 32 -6.57 -9.16 -4.96
C CYS A 32 -7.07 -9.46 -6.37
N THR A 33 -8.12 -10.28 -6.48
CA THR A 33 -8.73 -10.70 -7.76
C THR A 33 -9.96 -9.90 -8.17
N ARG A 34 -10.46 -8.98 -7.33
CA ARG A 34 -11.68 -8.20 -7.63
C ARG A 34 -11.54 -7.26 -8.84
N ARG A 35 -10.32 -6.83 -9.17
CA ARG A 35 -10.01 -6.00 -10.35
C ARG A 35 -8.74 -6.47 -11.07
N LEU A 36 -8.77 -7.69 -11.60
CA LEU A 36 -7.67 -8.29 -12.36
C LEU A 36 -7.42 -7.59 -13.70
N GLY A 37 -6.16 -7.34 -14.03
CA GLY A 37 -5.77 -6.82 -15.34
C GLY A 37 -4.26 -6.64 -15.43
N THR A 38 -3.75 -6.49 -16.65
CA THR A 38 -2.34 -6.15 -16.88
C THR A 38 -2.07 -4.72 -16.42
N ARG A 39 -0.87 -4.48 -15.83
CA ARG A 39 -0.48 -3.22 -15.18
C ARG A 39 -0.70 -1.98 -16.05
N MET A 40 -0.47 -2.12 -17.36
CA MET A 40 -0.63 -1.05 -18.35
C MET A 40 -2.11 -0.74 -18.67
N TRP A 41 -3.00 -1.73 -18.53
CA TRP A 41 -4.37 -1.70 -19.04
C TRP A 41 -5.43 -1.53 -17.95
N ARG A 42 -5.09 -1.79 -16.68
CA ARG A 42 -5.98 -1.56 -15.55
C ARG A 42 -5.33 -0.73 -14.48
N ARG A 43 -5.85 0.50 -14.37
CA ARG A 43 -5.54 1.51 -13.38
C ARG A 43 -6.83 1.96 -12.69
N GLY A 44 -6.68 2.74 -11.62
CA GLY A 44 -7.81 3.27 -10.85
C GLY A 44 -8.66 2.22 -10.14
N ALA A 45 -9.80 2.67 -9.64
CA ALA A 45 -10.85 1.84 -9.07
C ALA A 45 -11.98 1.52 -10.08
N ASN A 46 -12.82 0.53 -9.77
CA ASN A 46 -14.15 0.36 -10.39
C ASN A 46 -15.21 1.12 -9.60
N LEU A 47 -16.47 1.09 -10.05
CA LEU A 47 -17.60 1.71 -9.34
C LEU A 47 -17.90 1.09 -7.96
N GLU A 48 -17.42 -0.14 -7.72
CA GLU A 48 -17.57 -0.83 -6.44
C GLU A 48 -16.49 -0.44 -5.41
N GLY A 49 -15.49 0.36 -5.79
CA GLY A 49 -14.38 0.75 -4.91
C GLY A 49 -13.19 -0.21 -4.93
N ASP A 50 -13.15 -1.18 -5.85
CA ASP A 50 -12.00 -2.07 -6.00
C ASP A 50 -10.87 -1.38 -6.75
N ALA A 51 -9.77 -1.07 -6.05
CA ALA A 51 -8.56 -0.56 -6.68
C ALA A 51 -7.84 -1.65 -7.49
N ALA A 52 -7.36 -1.29 -8.69
CA ALA A 52 -6.54 -2.19 -9.51
C ALA A 52 -5.18 -2.45 -8.84
N ASN A 53 -4.63 -3.64 -9.08
CA ASN A 53 -3.32 -4.07 -8.57
C ASN A 53 -3.19 -3.98 -7.04
N PHE A 54 -4.29 -4.20 -6.32
CA PHE A 54 -4.28 -4.25 -4.87
C PHE A 54 -3.52 -5.50 -4.39
N VAL A 55 -2.55 -5.32 -3.50
CA VAL A 55 -1.70 -6.36 -2.94
C VAL A 55 -1.58 -6.15 -1.44
N GLU A 56 -1.74 -7.24 -0.69
CA GLU A 56 -1.34 -7.34 0.71
C GLU A 56 0.08 -7.91 0.77
N SER A 57 0.94 -7.32 1.58
CA SER A 57 2.27 -7.84 1.90
C SER A 57 2.34 -8.03 3.41
N GLU A 58 2.67 -9.23 3.84
CA GLU A 58 2.75 -9.63 5.24
C GLU A 58 4.15 -10.14 5.53
N GLN A 59 4.82 -9.51 6.49
CA GLN A 59 6.12 -9.94 6.99
C GLN A 59 5.91 -10.66 8.31
N ILE A 60 6.36 -11.91 8.37
CA ILE A 60 6.26 -12.77 9.54
C ILE A 60 7.66 -13.02 10.07
N VAL A 61 7.86 -12.84 11.37
CA VAL A 61 9.14 -13.12 12.03
C VAL A 61 8.90 -14.11 13.17
N GLU A 62 9.62 -15.21 13.16
CA GLU A 62 9.58 -16.21 14.23
C GLU A 62 10.93 -16.23 14.95
N ILE A 63 10.93 -16.00 16.25
CA ILE A 63 12.15 -15.95 17.06
C ILE A 63 11.84 -16.36 18.50
N ASN A 64 12.62 -17.31 19.04
CA ASN A 64 12.50 -17.77 20.44
C ASN A 64 11.06 -18.20 20.83
N GLY A 65 10.31 -18.78 19.89
CA GLY A 65 8.92 -19.21 20.09
C GLY A 65 7.88 -18.10 19.89
N PHE A 66 8.28 -16.83 19.83
CA PHE A 66 7.39 -15.72 19.48
C PHE A 66 7.20 -15.64 17.98
N LYS A 67 5.99 -15.26 17.54
CA LYS A 67 5.69 -14.96 16.14
C LYS A 67 5.12 -13.55 16.02
N PHE A 68 5.72 -12.77 15.14
CA PHE A 68 5.33 -11.42 14.80
C PHE A 68 4.74 -11.43 13.39
N SER A 69 3.67 -10.68 13.14
CA SER A 69 3.19 -10.40 11.79
C SER A 69 2.91 -8.92 11.61
N LEU A 70 3.43 -8.36 10.53
CA LEU A 70 3.17 -6.98 10.10
C LEU A 70 2.56 -7.00 8.70
N LEU A 71 1.35 -6.48 8.60
CA LEU A 71 0.62 -6.35 7.33
C LEU A 71 0.72 -4.93 6.79
N GLN A 72 1.02 -4.81 5.49
CA GLN A 72 0.93 -3.57 4.74
C GLN A 72 0.16 -3.81 3.44
N VAL A 73 -0.49 -2.77 2.92
CA VAL A 73 -1.25 -2.88 1.67
C VAL A 73 -0.77 -1.86 0.65
N ARG A 74 -0.89 -2.21 -0.63
CA ARG A 74 -0.62 -1.31 -1.74
C ARG A 74 -1.65 -1.46 -2.83
N GLY A 75 -1.86 -0.43 -3.63
CA GLY A 75 -2.74 -0.51 -4.79
C GLY A 75 -2.71 0.76 -5.64
N SER A 76 -3.47 0.75 -6.73
CA SER A 76 -3.67 1.97 -7.54
C SER A 76 -4.43 3.03 -6.74
N ILE A 77 -4.24 4.30 -7.09
CA ILE A 77 -5.05 5.42 -6.58
C ILE A 77 -6.53 5.10 -6.84
N PRO A 78 -7.42 5.16 -5.83
CA PRO A 78 -8.78 4.63 -5.91
C PRO A 78 -9.76 5.62 -6.58
N LEU A 79 -9.29 6.32 -7.61
CA LEU A 79 -10.10 7.21 -8.44
C LEU A 79 -10.55 6.47 -9.72
N LEU A 80 -11.56 7.01 -10.39
CA LEU A 80 -11.94 6.57 -11.73
C LEU A 80 -10.99 7.20 -12.74
N TRP A 81 -9.91 6.51 -13.09
CA TRP A 81 -8.93 6.98 -14.07
C TRP A 81 -8.35 5.83 -14.88
N GLU A 82 -7.88 6.18 -16.07
CA GLU A 82 -7.29 5.26 -17.02
C GLU A 82 -5.97 5.83 -17.56
N GLN A 83 -5.08 4.93 -17.96
CA GLN A 83 -3.88 5.26 -18.69
C GLN A 83 -4.13 4.90 -20.15
N ILE A 84 -4.08 5.88 -21.05
CA ILE A 84 -4.39 5.68 -22.46
C ILE A 84 -3.17 4.99 -23.09
N VAL A 85 -3.29 3.69 -23.35
CA VAL A 85 -2.21 2.91 -23.97
C VAL A 85 -2.07 3.32 -25.43
N ASP A 86 -0.99 4.02 -25.74
CA ASP A 86 -0.56 4.41 -27.08
C ASP A 86 0.90 3.96 -27.34
N LEU A 87 1.47 4.33 -28.48
CA LEU A 87 2.88 4.05 -28.79
C LEU A 87 3.85 5.02 -28.09
N SER A 88 3.38 5.87 -27.17
CA SER A 88 4.21 6.84 -26.46
C SER A 88 5.04 6.16 -25.36
N TYR A 89 6.23 6.71 -25.10
CA TYR A 89 7.11 6.22 -24.03
C TYR A 89 6.47 6.31 -22.64
N LYS A 90 5.73 7.40 -22.36
CA LYS A 90 4.91 7.58 -21.14
C LYS A 90 3.46 7.80 -21.56
N PRO A 91 2.58 6.78 -21.45
CA PRO A 91 1.19 6.92 -21.86
C PRO A 91 0.44 7.88 -20.94
N ARG A 92 -0.41 8.73 -21.53
CA ARG A 92 -1.10 9.83 -20.84
C ARG A 92 -2.12 9.32 -19.83
N LEU A 93 -2.28 10.07 -18.74
CA LEU A 93 -3.30 9.80 -17.73
C LEU A 93 -4.58 10.55 -18.06
N LYS A 94 -5.72 9.88 -17.88
CA LYS A 94 -7.04 10.49 -18.03
C LYS A 94 -7.88 10.20 -16.81
N ILE A 95 -8.21 11.26 -16.08
CA ILE A 95 -9.12 11.22 -14.94
C ILE A 95 -10.55 11.33 -15.49
N ASN A 96 -11.38 10.32 -15.21
CA ASN A 96 -12.77 10.33 -15.59
C ASN A 96 -13.55 11.13 -14.55
N LYS A 97 -13.97 12.34 -14.92
CA LYS A 97 -14.84 13.20 -14.11
C LYS A 97 -16.24 12.58 -14.06
N HIS A 98 -16.45 11.66 -13.14
CA HIS A 98 -17.69 10.96 -12.92
C HIS A 98 -18.28 11.38 -11.56
N GLU A 99 -19.59 11.57 -11.50
CA GLU A 99 -20.27 12.06 -10.29
C GLU A 99 -20.14 11.08 -9.10
N GLU A 100 -20.02 9.79 -9.38
CA GLU A 100 -19.82 8.75 -8.37
C GLU A 100 -18.39 8.64 -7.83
N THR A 101 -17.40 9.37 -8.36
CA THR A 101 -16.00 9.27 -7.89
C THR A 101 -15.85 9.42 -6.37
N PRO A 102 -16.50 10.38 -5.70
CA PRO A 102 -16.42 10.49 -4.24
C PRO A 102 -16.95 9.25 -3.51
N LYS A 103 -18.04 8.66 -4.00
CA LYS A 103 -18.62 7.43 -3.44
C LYS A 103 -17.70 6.23 -3.65
N VAL A 104 -17.01 6.15 -4.79
CA VAL A 104 -16.02 5.09 -5.07
C VAL A 104 -14.87 5.15 -4.06
N VAL A 105 -14.31 6.34 -3.82
CA VAL A 105 -13.23 6.54 -2.84
C VAL A 105 -13.73 6.20 -1.43
N GLN A 106 -14.91 6.66 -1.06
CA GLN A 106 -15.52 6.35 0.24
C GLN A 106 -15.73 4.84 0.43
N ARG A 107 -16.29 4.13 -0.57
CA ARG A 107 -16.47 2.67 -0.52
C ARG A 107 -15.14 1.94 -0.37
N HIS A 108 -14.12 2.37 -1.12
CA HIS A 108 -12.79 1.79 -1.05
C HIS A 108 -12.23 1.84 0.37
N PHE A 109 -12.22 3.02 0.97
CA PHE A 109 -11.68 3.19 2.31
C PHE A 109 -12.57 2.61 3.40
N HIS A 110 -13.88 2.58 3.21
CA HIS A 110 -14.78 1.88 4.13
C HIS A 110 -14.47 0.37 4.20
N ASP A 111 -14.27 -0.30 3.05
CA ASP A 111 -13.86 -1.73 3.00
C ASP A 111 -12.50 -1.95 3.69
N LEU A 112 -11.56 -1.02 3.52
CA LEU A 112 -10.26 -1.10 4.20
C LEU A 112 -10.39 -0.91 5.71
N CYS A 113 -11.10 0.12 6.16
CA CYS A 113 -11.25 0.40 7.59
C CYS A 113 -11.98 -0.73 8.32
N GLN A 114 -13.02 -1.31 7.70
CA GLN A 114 -13.73 -2.46 8.26
C GLN A 114 -12.84 -3.68 8.43
N ARG A 115 -11.82 -3.83 7.57
CA ARG A 115 -11.00 -5.03 7.53
C ARG A 115 -9.72 -4.93 8.35
N TYR A 116 -9.10 -3.76 8.38
CA TYR A 116 -7.79 -3.57 8.97
C TYR A 116 -7.77 -2.54 10.10
N GLY A 117 -8.89 -1.88 10.39
CA GLY A 117 -8.95 -0.80 11.37
C GLY A 117 -8.46 0.52 10.81
N GLU A 118 -7.53 1.19 11.49
CA GLU A 118 -7.05 2.52 11.10
C GLU A 118 -6.27 2.46 9.78
N ILE A 119 -6.56 3.39 8.86
CA ILE A 119 -5.87 3.44 7.57
C ILE A 119 -5.06 4.74 7.47
N MET A 120 -3.78 4.57 7.12
CA MET A 120 -2.95 5.66 6.63
C MET A 120 -2.71 5.48 5.13
N ALA A 121 -3.14 6.43 4.31
CA ALA A 121 -2.90 6.45 2.88
C ALA A 121 -1.66 7.30 2.56
N VAL A 122 -0.63 6.66 2.00
CA VAL A 122 0.62 7.29 1.56
C VAL A 122 0.64 7.37 0.03
N ASP A 123 0.56 8.58 -0.50
CA ASP A 123 0.65 8.87 -1.93
C ASP A 123 2.10 9.20 -2.31
N LEU A 124 2.73 8.31 -3.10
CA LEU A 124 4.11 8.42 -3.57
C LEU A 124 4.21 8.90 -5.04
N THR A 125 3.14 9.52 -5.58
CA THR A 125 3.16 10.03 -6.96
C THR A 125 4.00 11.30 -7.12
N ASP A 126 4.50 11.52 -8.33
CA ASP A 126 5.14 12.78 -8.71
C ASP A 126 4.12 13.92 -8.66
N GLN A 127 4.46 15.05 -8.02
CA GLN A 127 3.55 16.19 -7.92
C GLN A 127 3.53 17.06 -9.18
N HIS A 128 4.28 16.69 -10.22
CA HIS A 128 4.35 17.37 -11.51
C HIS A 128 3.62 16.64 -12.65
N GLY A 129 3.27 17.40 -13.68
CA GLY A 129 2.64 16.87 -14.90
C GLY A 129 1.30 16.16 -14.67
N ASP A 130 1.06 15.10 -15.45
CA ASP A 130 -0.17 14.30 -15.40
C ASP A 130 -0.34 13.58 -14.03
N GLU A 131 0.75 13.13 -13.41
CA GLU A 131 0.73 12.51 -12.07
C GLU A 131 0.32 13.53 -11.00
N GLY A 132 0.85 14.74 -11.07
CA GLY A 132 0.47 15.82 -10.15
C GLY A 132 -1.01 16.18 -10.23
N ALA A 133 -1.62 16.13 -11.44
CA ALA A 133 -3.05 16.32 -11.58
C ALA A 133 -3.86 15.20 -10.91
N LEU A 134 -3.38 13.95 -10.99
CA LEU A 134 -3.99 12.80 -10.33
C LEU A 134 -3.82 12.86 -8.81
N SER A 135 -2.64 13.22 -8.31
CA SER A 135 -2.35 13.40 -6.88
C SER A 135 -3.26 14.48 -6.28
N LYS A 136 -3.42 15.63 -6.96
CA LYS A 136 -4.32 16.70 -6.51
C LYS A 136 -5.78 16.26 -6.47
N ALA A 137 -6.24 15.54 -7.49
CA ALA A 137 -7.59 14.99 -7.49
C ALA A 137 -7.79 14.00 -6.35
N TYR A 138 -6.77 13.20 -6.04
CA TYR A 138 -6.84 12.25 -4.94
C TYR A 138 -6.86 12.94 -3.58
N ALA A 139 -5.96 13.89 -3.35
CA ALA A 139 -5.94 14.72 -2.14
C ALA A 139 -7.30 15.39 -1.87
N THR A 140 -7.93 15.93 -2.91
CA THR A 140 -9.26 16.55 -2.82
C THR A 140 -10.34 15.57 -2.33
N GLU A 141 -10.29 14.30 -2.74
CA GLU A 141 -11.22 13.29 -2.25
C GLU A 141 -10.86 12.80 -0.85
N MET A 142 -9.56 12.75 -0.51
CA MET A 142 -9.09 12.37 0.82
C MET A 142 -9.44 13.38 1.90
N GLU A 143 -9.50 14.69 1.59
CA GLU A 143 -9.98 15.73 2.50
C GLU A 143 -11.42 15.48 3.00
N LYS A 144 -12.22 14.71 2.24
CA LYS A 144 -13.60 14.37 2.59
C LYS A 144 -13.70 13.14 3.50
N LEU A 145 -12.56 12.48 3.79
CA LEU A 145 -12.47 11.27 4.61
C LEU A 145 -11.67 11.55 5.89
N PRO A 146 -12.28 12.16 6.92
CA PRO A 146 -11.56 12.53 8.15
C PRO A 146 -11.02 11.32 8.94
N ASP A 147 -11.61 10.15 8.73
CA ASP A 147 -11.22 8.90 9.40
C ASP A 147 -9.98 8.22 8.78
N VAL A 148 -9.43 8.79 7.69
CA VAL A 148 -8.25 8.25 7.00
C VAL A 148 -7.16 9.31 6.96
N ARG A 149 -6.00 8.98 7.55
CA ARG A 149 -4.85 9.88 7.49
C ARG A 149 -4.23 9.83 6.09
N TYR A 150 -4.14 10.98 5.44
CA TYR A 150 -3.51 11.10 4.12
C TYR A 150 -2.15 11.78 4.21
N VAL A 151 -1.14 11.19 3.58
CA VAL A 151 0.22 11.72 3.50
C VAL A 151 0.63 11.73 2.02
N SER A 152 0.89 12.92 1.47
CA SER A 152 1.45 13.07 0.13
C SER A 152 2.96 13.28 0.23
N PHE A 153 3.73 12.46 -0.46
CA PHE A 153 5.18 12.48 -0.43
C PHE A 153 5.73 12.37 -1.85
N ASP A 154 6.33 13.46 -2.36
CA ASP A 154 6.94 13.45 -3.69
C ASP A 154 8.25 12.65 -3.68
N PHE A 155 8.14 11.36 -3.99
CA PHE A 155 9.28 10.45 -3.98
C PHE A 155 10.39 10.87 -4.96
N HIS A 156 10.04 11.43 -6.13
CA HIS A 156 11.04 11.81 -7.13
C HIS A 156 11.84 13.01 -6.68
N GLN A 157 11.15 14.02 -6.12
CA GLN A 157 11.79 15.23 -5.63
C GLN A 157 12.67 14.93 -4.42
N VAL A 158 12.22 14.05 -3.52
CA VAL A 158 12.88 13.83 -2.24
C VAL A 158 14.00 12.78 -2.32
N CYS A 159 13.79 11.64 -2.99
CA CYS A 159 14.78 10.55 -3.01
C CYS A 159 15.67 10.53 -4.27
N GLY A 160 15.27 11.23 -5.35
CA GLY A 160 16.01 11.23 -6.62
C GLY A 160 16.27 9.81 -7.14
N THR A 161 17.46 9.60 -7.74
CA THR A 161 17.88 8.31 -8.32
C THR A 161 18.67 7.42 -7.36
N THR A 162 19.22 7.97 -6.27
CA THR A 162 20.23 7.26 -5.44
C THR A 162 20.17 7.57 -3.93
N ASN A 163 19.26 8.42 -3.44
CA ASN A 163 19.31 8.92 -2.07
C ASN A 163 18.14 8.41 -1.21
N PHE A 164 18.23 7.13 -0.81
CA PHE A 164 17.26 6.49 0.07
C PHE A 164 17.30 7.03 1.51
N ASP A 165 18.37 7.73 1.90
CA ASP A 165 18.49 8.37 3.22
C ASP A 165 17.35 9.38 3.49
N ASN A 166 16.80 9.98 2.44
CA ASN A 166 15.68 10.92 2.56
C ASN A 166 14.32 10.23 2.83
N LEU A 167 14.24 8.90 2.81
CA LEU A 167 13.07 8.19 3.33
C LEU A 167 12.88 8.39 4.83
N GLY A 168 13.94 8.73 5.56
CA GLY A 168 13.85 9.15 6.96
C GLY A 168 12.79 10.24 7.18
N VAL A 169 12.64 11.17 6.23
CA VAL A 169 11.62 12.23 6.28
C VAL A 169 10.21 11.65 6.23
N LEU A 170 9.98 10.64 5.39
CA LEU A 170 8.68 9.96 5.35
C LEU A 170 8.45 9.21 6.65
N TYR A 171 9.44 8.48 7.16
CA TYR A 171 9.34 7.73 8.42
C TYR A 171 9.07 8.63 9.62
N GLU A 172 9.71 9.80 9.71
CA GLU A 172 9.40 10.80 10.74
C GLU A 172 7.96 11.30 10.63
N GLN A 173 7.42 11.45 9.41
CA GLN A 173 6.04 11.88 9.21
C GLN A 173 5.01 10.80 9.58
N ILE A 174 5.32 9.53 9.38
CA ILE A 174 4.36 8.42 9.59
C ILE A 174 4.58 7.66 10.90
N GLY A 175 5.72 7.84 11.56
CA GLY A 175 6.22 7.02 12.67
C GLY A 175 5.24 6.90 13.83
N ASP A 176 4.72 8.03 14.32
CA ASP A 176 3.79 8.05 15.46
C ASP A 176 2.55 7.18 15.22
N GLU A 177 1.99 7.22 14.00
CA GLU A 177 0.82 6.40 13.66
C GLU A 177 1.23 4.95 13.43
N PHE A 178 2.37 4.71 12.79
CA PHE A 178 2.86 3.37 12.52
C PHE A 178 3.08 2.60 13.83
N GLU A 179 3.68 3.24 14.83
CA GLU A 179 3.81 2.68 16.18
C GLU A 179 2.46 2.42 16.84
N LYS A 180 1.49 3.35 16.68
CA LYS A 180 0.13 3.19 17.20
C LYS A 180 -0.64 2.05 16.53
N GLN A 181 -0.46 1.86 15.22
CA GLN A 181 -1.05 0.76 14.45
C GLN A 181 -0.50 -0.60 14.92
N GLY A 182 0.76 -0.64 15.35
CA GLY A 182 1.38 -1.81 15.94
C GLY A 182 1.51 -2.99 14.96
N TYR A 183 1.66 -4.18 15.52
CA TYR A 183 1.83 -5.43 14.79
C TYR A 183 1.11 -6.55 15.56
N PHE A 184 0.88 -7.67 14.89
CA PHE A 184 0.35 -8.87 15.54
C PHE A 184 1.47 -9.64 16.24
N LEU A 185 1.26 -10.05 17.49
CA LEU A 185 2.23 -10.80 18.29
C LEU A 185 1.56 -11.97 19.00
N VAL A 186 2.13 -13.15 18.85
CA VAL A 186 1.81 -14.34 19.65
C VAL A 186 3.05 -14.88 20.35
N ASP A 187 2.85 -15.41 21.55
CA ASP A 187 3.90 -16.10 22.30
C ASP A 187 4.04 -17.58 21.89
N ALA A 188 4.94 -18.28 22.58
CA ALA A 188 5.23 -19.70 22.34
C ALA A 188 4.06 -20.63 22.69
N ASP A 189 3.11 -20.17 23.51
CA ASP A 189 1.91 -20.90 23.93
C ASP A 189 0.69 -20.52 23.06
N GLU A 190 0.92 -19.80 21.96
CA GLU A 190 -0.10 -19.29 21.02
C GLU A 190 -1.08 -18.28 21.63
N ASN A 191 -0.73 -17.63 22.75
CA ASN A 191 -1.52 -16.52 23.28
C ASN A 191 -1.28 -15.26 22.45
N ILE A 192 -2.37 -14.61 22.05
CA ILE A 192 -2.32 -13.30 21.39
C ILE A 192 -1.92 -12.25 22.43
N LEU A 193 -0.75 -11.64 22.24
CA LEU A 193 -0.24 -10.57 23.09
C LEU A 193 -0.59 -9.19 22.53
N GLU A 194 -0.54 -9.03 21.20
CA GLU A 194 -0.87 -7.78 20.51
C GLU A 194 -1.60 -8.07 19.20
N GLU A 195 -2.50 -7.16 18.82
CA GLU A 195 -3.18 -7.16 17.52
C GLU A 195 -2.82 -5.89 16.76
N GLN A 196 -2.57 -6.02 15.46
CA GLN A 196 -2.38 -4.88 14.57
C GLN A 196 -3.72 -4.14 14.40
N LYS A 197 -3.73 -2.84 14.70
CA LYS A 197 -4.93 -1.98 14.76
C LYS A 197 -5.15 -1.15 13.49
N GLY A 198 -4.20 -1.17 12.57
CA GLY A 198 -4.25 -0.40 11.34
C GLY A 198 -3.20 -0.81 10.34
N VAL A 199 -3.30 -0.29 9.12
CA VAL A 199 -2.33 -0.55 8.05
C VAL A 199 -1.94 0.72 7.32
N ILE A 200 -0.72 0.71 6.80
CA ILE A 200 -0.28 1.67 5.79
C ILE A 200 -0.69 1.16 4.42
N ARG A 201 -1.40 2.02 3.69
CA ARG A 201 -1.75 1.84 2.28
C ARG A 201 -0.88 2.76 1.43
N SER A 202 0.04 2.20 0.65
CA SER A 202 0.84 2.96 -0.31
C SER A 202 0.29 2.87 -1.73
N ASN A 203 0.45 3.95 -2.50
CA ASN A 203 0.24 3.92 -3.95
C ASN A 203 1.46 4.49 -4.70
N CYS A 204 1.75 3.90 -5.87
CA CYS A 204 2.68 4.46 -6.84
C CYS A 204 2.21 4.09 -8.24
N ILE A 205 2.38 5.01 -9.19
CA ILE A 205 1.92 4.78 -10.56
C ILE A 205 2.91 3.87 -11.32
N ASP A 206 4.22 4.10 -11.23
CA ASP A 206 5.15 3.55 -12.23
C ASP A 206 6.30 2.69 -11.71
N CYS A 207 6.51 2.52 -10.41
CA CYS A 207 7.66 1.72 -9.95
C CYS A 207 7.23 0.69 -8.89
N LEU A 208 7.33 -0.60 -9.23
CA LEU A 208 7.36 -1.66 -8.22
C LEU A 208 8.46 -1.36 -7.18
N ASP A 209 9.59 -0.79 -7.62
CA ASP A 209 10.74 -0.45 -6.79
C ASP A 209 10.42 0.55 -5.68
N ARG A 210 9.57 1.57 -5.91
CA ARG A 210 9.26 2.60 -4.88
C ARG A 210 8.36 2.07 -3.77
N THR A 211 7.37 1.28 -4.15
CA THR A 211 6.51 0.61 -3.16
C THR A 211 7.24 -0.52 -2.45
N ASN A 212 8.14 -1.22 -3.15
CA ASN A 212 8.93 -2.28 -2.51
C ASN A 212 9.91 -1.66 -1.51
N VAL A 213 10.61 -0.58 -1.86
CA VAL A 213 11.53 0.10 -0.92
C VAL A 213 10.79 0.62 0.31
N THR A 214 9.63 1.27 0.13
CA THR A 214 8.83 1.77 1.28
C THR A 214 8.15 0.67 2.11
N GLN A 215 7.99 -0.55 1.57
CA GLN A 215 7.46 -1.70 2.30
C GLN A 215 8.56 -2.58 2.92
N VAL A 216 9.81 -2.46 2.45
CA VAL A 216 10.95 -3.28 2.89
C VAL A 216 11.83 -2.55 3.91
N CYS A 217 11.87 -1.21 3.85
CA CYS A 217 12.63 -0.38 4.78
C CYS A 217 11.82 0.01 6.02
#